data_AF-A0A6P0V5B1-F1
#
_entry.id   AF-A0A6P0V5B1-F1
#
_cell.length_a   1.000
_cell.length_b   1.000
_cell.length_c   1.000
_cell.angle_alpha   90.00
_cell.angle_beta   90.00
_cell.angle_gamma   90.00
#
_symmetry.space_group_name_H-M   'P 1'
#
loop_
_entity.id
_entity.type
_entity.pdbx_description
1 polymer ?
#
loop_
_entity_poly.entity_id
_entity_poly.type
_entity_poly.pdbx_seq_one_letter_code
_entity_poly.pdbx_strand_id
1 'polypeptide(L)'
;LDADEVLTPSIVPELKQVIHNEQYLLINLIRQEVGAAQSPYSQVSRLFRHHPEVHFSRPYHAIVDDSIVQLLEREPQWRIASLPKVAILHYGYQPEAIASRDKYNRGVQAMEAFLVEHPDDPYGCSKLGAFYIGLGQLGKGIELLERGLKAEQIDAPVLFELHYHLGNAYTRLKNPPSAKEHYQAAIKQQILPQLKIGAYNNLGNLHFSAGDLTQARTNYETTVKIDPSFAAGYNNLGMTFKGMGLLEEAIRLYQQAIKCQPDYADAHQNLGVAFLKKGKVQQSLSAFGKAIALHEAQNPTEAQRLRQGLQDMGFPVN
;
A
#
# COMPACT_ATOMS: atom_id res chain seq x y z
N LEU A 1 -13.46 -4.70 16.17
CA LEU A 1 -12.20 -5.17 15.55
C LEU A 1 -12.55 -6.53 14.99
N ASP A 2 -12.25 -6.77 13.72
CA ASP A 2 -12.31 -8.13 13.18
C ASP A 2 -11.32 -9.02 13.97
N ALA A 3 -11.46 -10.35 13.89
CA ALA A 3 -10.63 -11.27 14.68
C ALA A 3 -9.11 -11.15 14.42
N ASP A 4 -8.74 -10.47 13.32
CA ASP A 4 -7.39 -10.20 12.82
C ASP A 4 -6.94 -8.73 13.02
N GLU A 5 -7.74 -7.90 13.72
CA GLU A 5 -7.42 -6.49 14.03
C GLU A 5 -7.05 -6.29 15.50
N VAL A 6 -5.94 -5.58 15.75
CA VAL A 6 -5.45 -5.25 17.11
C VAL A 6 -5.29 -3.74 17.25
N LEU A 7 -5.81 -3.16 18.35
CA LEU A 7 -5.65 -1.74 18.66
C LEU A 7 -4.22 -1.45 19.14
N THR A 8 -3.59 -0.41 18.60
CA THR A 8 -2.26 0.03 19.06
C THR A 8 -2.37 0.73 20.43
N PRO A 9 -1.53 0.40 21.43
CA PRO A 9 -1.60 1.07 22.73
C PRO A 9 -1.32 2.58 22.66
N SER A 10 -0.49 3.01 21.71
CA SER A 10 -0.07 4.41 21.55
C SER A 10 -1.20 5.36 21.14
N ILE A 11 -2.25 4.86 20.48
CA ILE A 11 -3.39 5.69 20.04
C ILE A 11 -4.42 5.92 21.15
N VAL A 12 -4.39 5.10 22.22
CA VAL A 12 -5.44 5.07 23.25
C VAL A 12 -5.70 6.44 23.90
N PRO A 13 -4.68 7.25 24.26
CA PRO A 13 -4.93 8.57 24.86
C PRO A 13 -5.69 9.52 23.92
N GLU A 14 -5.29 9.56 22.64
CA GLU A 14 -5.95 10.40 21.61
C GLU A 14 -7.36 9.91 21.31
N LEU A 15 -7.55 8.59 21.19
CA LEU A 15 -8.88 8.00 21.05
C LEU A 15 -9.79 8.42 22.19
N LYS A 16 -9.33 8.31 23.44
CA LYS A 16 -10.11 8.74 24.60
C LYS A 16 -10.50 10.21 24.47
N GLN A 17 -9.56 11.09 24.14
CA GLN A 17 -9.86 12.52 23.99
C GLN A 17 -10.92 12.78 22.90
N VAL A 18 -10.80 12.13 21.75
CA VAL A 18 -11.68 12.36 20.59
C VAL A 18 -13.08 11.80 20.84
N ILE A 19 -13.20 10.64 21.50
CA ILE A 19 -14.50 10.04 21.84
C ILE A 19 -15.33 10.96 22.76
N HIS A 20 -14.69 11.73 23.64
CA HIS A 20 -15.39 12.66 24.54
C HIS A 20 -15.88 13.93 23.84
N ASN A 21 -15.41 14.23 22.62
CA ASN A 21 -15.91 15.39 21.89
C ASN A 21 -17.31 15.06 21.32
N GLU A 22 -18.31 15.78 21.83
CA GLU A 22 -19.72 15.57 21.51
C GLU A 22 -20.09 15.90 20.07
N GLN A 23 -19.23 16.58 19.31
CA GLN A 23 -19.50 16.98 17.92
C GLN A 23 -19.08 15.94 16.88
N TYR A 24 -18.40 14.86 17.27
CA TYR A 24 -17.97 13.85 16.29
C TYR A 24 -19.02 12.76 16.10
N LEU A 25 -19.43 12.53 14.85
CA LEU A 25 -20.31 11.43 14.45
C LEU A 25 -19.56 10.11 14.29
N LEU A 26 -18.32 10.14 13.83
CA LEU A 26 -17.46 8.96 13.70
C LEU A 26 -15.99 9.37 13.77
N ILE A 27 -15.13 8.36 13.91
CA ILE A 27 -13.68 8.52 13.95
C ILE A 27 -13.05 7.65 12.84
N ASN A 28 -12.39 8.32 11.90
CA ASN A 28 -11.51 7.68 10.93
C ASN A 28 -10.19 7.31 11.58
N LEU A 29 -9.78 6.05 11.38
CA LEU A 29 -8.59 5.46 11.96
C LEU A 29 -7.68 4.94 10.85
N ILE A 30 -6.37 5.18 10.99
CA ILE A 30 -5.38 4.53 10.14
C ILE A 30 -5.20 3.09 10.60
N ARG A 31 -5.39 2.17 9.66
CA ARG A 31 -5.11 0.74 9.81
C ARG A 31 -3.84 0.40 9.05
N GLN A 32 -2.90 -0.27 9.71
CA GLN A 32 -1.69 -0.80 9.10
C GLN A 32 -1.87 -2.27 8.73
N GLU A 33 -1.61 -2.59 7.47
CA GLU A 33 -1.64 -3.94 6.92
C GLU A 33 -0.27 -4.61 7.17
N VAL A 34 -0.16 -5.34 8.29
CA VAL A 34 1.11 -5.92 8.73
C VAL A 34 1.54 -7.02 7.76
N GLY A 35 2.73 -6.86 7.18
CA GLY A 35 3.28 -7.76 6.17
C GLY A 35 2.88 -7.41 4.73
N ALA A 36 2.09 -6.35 4.50
CA ALA A 36 1.78 -5.91 3.14
C ALA A 36 3.00 -5.28 2.46
N ALA A 37 3.34 -5.76 1.26
CA ALA A 37 4.54 -5.32 0.53
C ALA A 37 4.38 -3.98 -0.22
N GLN A 38 3.15 -3.49 -0.47
CA GLN A 38 2.93 -2.33 -1.35
C GLN A 38 2.20 -1.15 -0.70
N SER A 39 0.98 -1.35 -0.21
CA SER A 39 0.20 -0.29 0.46
C SER A 39 -0.02 -0.68 1.92
N PRO A 40 0.89 -0.28 2.82
CA PRO A 40 0.85 -0.72 4.21
C PRO A 40 -0.26 -0.04 5.02
N TYR A 41 -0.97 0.95 4.49
CA TYR A 41 -2.01 1.67 5.21
C TYR A 41 -3.33 1.70 4.46
N SER A 42 -4.41 1.54 5.21
CA SER A 42 -5.77 1.81 4.80
C SER A 42 -6.45 2.69 5.85
N GLN A 43 -7.59 3.29 5.49
CA GLN A 43 -8.41 4.06 6.42
C GLN A 43 -9.69 3.30 6.69
N VAL A 44 -10.08 3.24 7.96
CA VAL A 44 -11.33 2.60 8.39
C VAL A 44 -12.11 3.51 9.32
N SER A 45 -13.42 3.48 9.19
CA SER A 45 -14.34 4.27 10.01
C SER A 45 -14.84 3.42 11.16
N ARG A 46 -14.76 3.98 12.37
CA ARG A 46 -15.10 3.32 13.62
C ARG A 46 -15.74 4.31 14.59
N LEU A 47 -16.25 3.79 15.71
CA LEU A 47 -16.70 4.57 16.85
C LEU A 47 -17.78 5.59 16.45
N PHE A 48 -18.84 5.09 15.82
CA PHE A 48 -19.99 5.88 15.42
C PHE A 48 -20.76 6.33 16.65
N ARG A 49 -21.13 7.60 16.68
CA ARG A 49 -22.03 8.15 17.69
C ARG A 49 -23.39 7.51 17.53
N HIS A 50 -24.03 7.21 18.65
CA HIS A 50 -25.40 6.74 18.65
C HIS A 50 -26.34 7.87 18.20
N HIS A 51 -26.74 7.83 16.95
CA HIS A 51 -27.63 8.78 16.30
C HIS A 51 -28.69 8.00 15.51
N PRO A 52 -29.98 8.31 15.64
CA PRO A 52 -31.06 7.47 15.10
C PRO A 52 -31.05 7.36 13.57
N GLU A 53 -30.51 8.37 12.89
CA GLU A 53 -30.42 8.39 11.42
C GLU A 53 -29.11 7.78 10.88
N VAL A 54 -28.19 7.34 11.76
CA VAL A 54 -26.97 6.63 11.31
C VAL A 54 -27.35 5.18 11.01
N HIS A 55 -27.23 4.80 9.74
CA HIS A 55 -27.46 3.44 9.26
C HIS A 55 -26.35 3.01 8.32
N PHE A 56 -26.30 1.73 7.94
CA PHE A 56 -25.30 1.22 7.00
C PHE A 56 -25.98 0.67 5.75
N SER A 57 -25.78 1.32 4.60
CA SER A 57 -26.37 0.90 3.31
C SER A 57 -25.37 0.17 2.41
N ARG A 58 -24.06 0.39 2.61
CA ARG A 58 -23.01 -0.11 1.71
C ARG A 58 -22.48 -1.49 2.17
N PRO A 59 -22.24 -2.46 1.25
CA PRO A 59 -21.96 -3.85 1.62
C PRO A 59 -20.51 -4.18 1.97
N TYR A 60 -19.58 -3.22 1.84
CA TYR A 60 -18.16 -3.44 2.08
C TYR A 60 -17.50 -2.17 2.64
N HIS A 61 -16.39 -2.30 3.38
CA HIS A 61 -15.64 -1.27 4.14
C HIS A 61 -15.88 0.22 3.77
N ALA A 62 -17.02 0.81 4.15
CA ALA A 62 -17.34 2.19 3.84
C ALA A 62 -16.59 3.15 4.77
N ILE A 63 -15.87 4.11 4.18
CA ILE A 63 -15.07 5.11 4.90
C ILE A 63 -15.96 6.31 5.31
N VAL A 64 -17.05 6.55 4.59
CA VAL A 64 -18.13 7.45 5.02
C VAL A 64 -19.43 6.79 4.53
N ASP A 65 -20.37 6.55 5.44
CA ASP A 65 -21.67 5.99 5.07
C ASP A 65 -22.57 7.09 4.46
N ASP A 66 -23.45 6.75 3.52
CA ASP A 66 -24.33 7.75 2.88
C ASP A 66 -25.20 8.49 3.90
N SER A 67 -25.62 7.79 4.95
CA SER A 67 -26.36 8.38 6.08
C SER A 67 -25.55 9.46 6.79
N ILE A 68 -24.23 9.28 6.91
CA ILE A 68 -23.33 10.25 7.54
C ILE A 68 -23.18 11.49 6.66
N VAL A 69 -23.03 11.32 5.34
CA VAL A 69 -22.94 12.45 4.41
C VAL A 69 -24.20 13.31 4.49
N GLN A 70 -25.37 12.69 4.39
CA GLN A 70 -26.66 13.40 4.48
C GLN A 70 -26.85 14.10 5.82
N LEU A 71 -26.40 13.48 6.93
CA LEU A 71 -26.44 14.10 8.24
C LEU A 71 -25.51 15.32 8.32
N LEU A 72 -24.29 15.25 7.81
CA LEU A 72 -23.37 16.40 7.83
C LEU A 72 -23.91 17.61 7.05
N GLU A 73 -24.66 17.37 5.97
CA GLU A 73 -25.31 18.43 5.19
C GLU A 73 -26.48 19.08 5.93
N ARG A 74 -27.32 18.27 6.60
CA ARG A 74 -28.49 18.76 7.35
C ARG A 74 -28.15 19.34 8.72
N GLU A 75 -27.11 18.82 9.35
CA GLU A 75 -26.75 19.06 10.74
C GLU A 75 -25.26 19.46 10.84
N PRO A 76 -24.92 20.72 10.51
CA PRO A 76 -23.54 21.17 10.34
C PRO A 76 -22.73 21.25 11.65
N GLN A 77 -23.37 21.04 12.81
CA GLN A 77 -22.66 20.88 14.08
C GLN A 77 -21.83 19.59 14.12
N TRP A 78 -22.24 18.57 13.37
CA TRP A 78 -21.55 17.31 13.31
C TRP A 78 -20.25 17.41 12.53
N ARG A 79 -19.28 16.60 12.96
CA ARG A 79 -17.95 16.53 12.37
C ARG A 79 -17.49 15.09 12.28
N ILE A 80 -16.55 14.84 11.38
CA ILE A 80 -15.80 13.59 11.32
C ILE A 80 -14.41 13.84 11.91
N ALA A 81 -14.01 13.04 12.90
CA ALA A 81 -12.63 13.05 13.37
C ALA A 81 -11.76 12.14 12.50
N SER A 82 -10.49 12.49 12.33
CA SER A 82 -9.50 11.62 11.69
C SER A 82 -8.23 11.60 12.52
N LEU A 83 -7.80 10.41 12.94
CA LEU A 83 -6.55 10.24 13.69
C LEU A 83 -5.42 9.81 12.74
N PRO A 84 -4.35 10.62 12.61
CA PRO A 84 -3.30 10.37 11.63
C PRO A 84 -2.31 9.29 12.06
N LYS A 85 -2.33 8.86 13.33
CA LYS A 85 -1.45 7.80 13.84
C LYS A 85 -2.07 6.43 13.58
N VAL A 86 -1.22 5.42 13.40
CA VAL A 86 -1.64 4.03 13.26
C VAL A 86 -2.42 3.62 14.50
N ALA A 87 -3.70 3.35 14.32
CA ALA A 87 -4.62 3.00 15.39
C ALA A 87 -4.87 1.49 15.44
N ILE A 88 -4.87 0.84 14.28
CA ILE A 88 -5.19 -0.59 14.15
C ILE A 88 -4.07 -1.28 13.39
N LEU A 89 -3.61 -2.41 13.90
CA LEU A 89 -2.77 -3.38 13.19
C LEU A 89 -3.67 -4.48 12.66
N HIS A 90 -3.54 -4.82 11.38
CA HIS A 90 -4.30 -5.88 10.75
C HIS A 90 -3.34 -6.93 10.17
N TYR A 91 -3.52 -8.18 10.59
CA TYR A 91 -2.60 -9.29 10.30
C TYR A 91 -3.10 -10.22 9.18
N GLY A 92 -4.15 -9.83 8.44
CA GLY A 92 -4.82 -10.65 7.43
C GLY A 92 -4.00 -10.98 6.16
N TYR A 93 -2.74 -10.52 6.05
CA TYR A 93 -1.86 -10.76 4.89
C TYR A 93 -0.80 -11.86 5.12
N GLN A 94 -0.82 -12.56 6.25
CA GLN A 94 0.13 -13.65 6.51
C GLN A 94 -0.20 -14.91 5.67
N PRO A 95 0.80 -15.65 5.15
CA PRO A 95 0.61 -16.84 4.32
C PRO A 95 -0.25 -17.94 4.96
N GLU A 96 -0.30 -18.02 6.29
CA GLU A 96 -1.11 -19.02 7.01
C GLU A 96 -2.60 -18.65 7.07
N ALA A 97 -2.97 -17.39 6.79
CA ALA A 97 -4.34 -16.89 6.80
C ALA A 97 -5.08 -17.10 5.46
N ILE A 98 -4.69 -18.09 4.66
CA ILE A 98 -5.37 -18.49 3.41
C ILE A 98 -6.63 -19.30 3.73
N ALA A 99 -7.51 -18.72 4.55
CA ALA A 99 -8.97 -18.82 4.39
C ALA A 99 -9.48 -17.72 3.41
N SER A 100 -8.55 -16.98 2.79
CA SER A 100 -8.77 -15.72 2.08
C SER A 100 -9.59 -15.82 0.80
N ARG A 101 -9.62 -16.97 0.11
CA ARG A 101 -10.40 -17.11 -1.15
C ARG A 101 -11.91 -16.99 -0.91
N ASP A 102 -12.42 -17.51 0.20
CA ASP A 102 -13.86 -17.47 0.49
C ASP A 102 -14.30 -16.05 0.90
N LYS A 103 -13.57 -15.39 1.80
CA LYS A 103 -13.80 -13.98 2.18
C LYS A 103 -13.73 -13.06 0.95
N TYR A 104 -12.77 -13.32 0.05
CA TYR A 104 -12.61 -12.55 -1.18
C TYR A 104 -13.76 -12.76 -2.16
N ASN A 105 -14.17 -13.99 -2.40
CA ASN A 105 -15.30 -14.31 -3.28
C ASN A 105 -16.62 -13.75 -2.73
N ARG A 106 -16.83 -13.81 -1.41
CA ARG A 106 -17.99 -13.18 -0.75
C ARG A 106 -17.98 -11.66 -0.93
N GLY A 107 -16.81 -11.02 -0.83
CA GLY A 107 -16.65 -9.59 -1.12
C GLY A 107 -17.01 -9.25 -2.57
N VAL A 108 -16.53 -10.05 -3.53
CA VAL A 108 -16.90 -9.90 -4.95
C VAL A 108 -18.41 -10.01 -5.15
N GLN A 109 -19.04 -11.08 -4.65
CA GLN A 109 -20.48 -11.30 -4.80
C GLN A 109 -21.33 -10.18 -4.20
N ALA A 110 -20.96 -9.70 -3.00
CA ALA A 110 -21.65 -8.60 -2.36
C ALA A 110 -21.56 -7.30 -3.16
N MET A 111 -20.38 -7.02 -3.74
CA MET A 111 -20.19 -5.84 -4.57
C MET A 111 -20.84 -5.98 -5.97
N GLU A 112 -20.87 -7.18 -6.54
CA GLU A 112 -21.60 -7.45 -7.79
C GLU A 112 -23.10 -7.19 -7.60
N ALA A 113 -23.69 -7.73 -6.54
CA ALA A 113 -25.11 -7.50 -6.22
C ALA A 113 -25.42 -6.01 -6.03
N PHE A 114 -24.55 -5.30 -5.32
CA PHE A 114 -24.69 -3.85 -5.13
C PHE A 114 -24.66 -3.06 -6.44
N LEU A 115 -23.74 -3.39 -7.35
CA LEU A 115 -23.62 -2.70 -8.63
C LEU A 115 -24.73 -3.08 -9.64
N VAL A 116 -25.55 -4.11 -9.38
CA VAL A 116 -26.77 -4.34 -10.15
C VAL A 116 -27.78 -3.24 -9.88
N GLU A 117 -27.93 -2.84 -8.61
CA GLU A 117 -28.86 -1.79 -8.19
C GLU A 117 -28.27 -0.38 -8.35
N HIS A 118 -26.95 -0.26 -8.23
CA HIS A 118 -26.20 1.00 -8.27
C HIS A 118 -25.05 0.96 -9.30
N PRO A 119 -25.34 0.83 -10.61
CA PRO A 119 -24.31 0.55 -11.62
C PRO A 119 -23.19 1.59 -11.65
N ASP A 120 -23.52 2.87 -11.50
CA ASP A 120 -22.56 3.96 -11.63
C ASP A 120 -22.01 4.47 -10.29
N ASP A 121 -22.27 3.76 -9.18
CA ASP A 121 -21.75 4.16 -7.88
C ASP A 121 -20.20 4.07 -7.84
N PRO A 122 -19.49 5.20 -7.58
CA PRO A 122 -18.05 5.27 -7.71
C PRO A 122 -17.32 4.42 -6.66
N TYR A 123 -17.89 4.31 -5.46
CA TYR A 123 -17.34 3.47 -4.40
C TYR A 123 -17.44 1.99 -4.78
N GLY A 124 -18.59 1.56 -5.27
CA GLY A 124 -18.84 0.19 -5.71
C GLY A 124 -17.92 -0.21 -6.86
N CYS A 125 -17.81 0.67 -7.84
CA CYS A 125 -16.89 0.54 -8.96
C CYS A 125 -15.42 0.46 -8.49
N SER A 126 -15.00 1.30 -7.54
CA SER A 126 -13.65 1.25 -6.95
C SER A 126 -13.36 -0.11 -6.33
N LYS A 127 -14.23 -0.59 -5.43
CA LYS A 127 -13.99 -1.85 -4.69
C LYS A 127 -14.05 -3.08 -5.58
N LEU A 128 -15.09 -3.21 -6.41
CA LEU A 128 -15.21 -4.37 -7.31
C LEU A 128 -14.14 -4.34 -8.40
N GLY A 129 -13.82 -3.15 -8.91
CA GLY A 129 -12.71 -2.95 -9.85
C GLY A 129 -11.39 -3.44 -9.26
N ALA A 130 -11.06 -3.03 -8.04
CA ALA A 130 -9.88 -3.50 -7.32
C ALA A 130 -9.86 -5.03 -7.14
N PHE A 131 -11.01 -5.65 -6.85
CA PHE A 131 -11.11 -7.10 -6.77
C PHE A 131 -10.80 -7.78 -8.12
N TYR A 132 -11.40 -7.31 -9.21
CA TYR A 132 -11.10 -7.88 -10.53
C TYR A 132 -9.66 -7.70 -10.95
N ILE A 133 -9.04 -6.56 -10.63
CA ILE A 133 -7.60 -6.40 -10.83
C ILE A 133 -6.84 -7.46 -10.02
N GLY A 134 -7.13 -7.62 -8.73
CA GLY A 134 -6.49 -8.64 -7.89
C GLY A 134 -6.60 -10.07 -8.46
N LEU A 135 -7.75 -10.42 -9.02
CA LEU A 135 -8.01 -11.71 -9.68
C LEU A 135 -7.39 -11.85 -11.08
N GLY A 136 -6.76 -10.79 -11.61
CA GLY A 136 -6.18 -10.78 -12.96
C GLY A 136 -7.20 -10.58 -14.08
N GLN A 137 -8.46 -10.30 -13.76
CA GLN A 137 -9.49 -9.92 -14.73
C GLN A 137 -9.34 -8.43 -15.08
N LEU A 138 -8.21 -8.07 -15.68
CA LEU A 138 -7.79 -6.68 -15.87
C LEU A 138 -8.81 -5.84 -16.66
N GLY A 139 -9.39 -6.40 -17.73
CA GLY A 139 -10.38 -5.70 -18.56
C GLY A 139 -11.63 -5.30 -17.76
N LYS A 140 -12.25 -6.26 -17.04
CA LYS A 140 -13.41 -5.98 -16.19
C LYS A 140 -13.10 -4.97 -15.09
N GLY A 141 -11.91 -5.09 -14.49
CA GLY A 141 -11.48 -4.15 -13.46
C GLY A 141 -11.36 -2.73 -13.99
N ILE A 142 -10.68 -2.55 -15.13
CA ILE A 142 -10.53 -1.23 -15.76
C ILE A 142 -11.89 -0.64 -16.16
N GLU A 143 -12.75 -1.43 -16.79
CA GLU A 143 -14.09 -0.98 -17.20
C GLU A 143 -14.90 -0.43 -16.02
N LEU A 144 -14.90 -1.15 -14.89
CA LEU A 144 -15.59 -0.67 -13.68
C LEU A 144 -14.95 0.60 -13.12
N LEU A 145 -13.62 0.64 -13.00
CA LEU A 145 -12.93 1.80 -12.45
C LEU A 145 -13.16 3.05 -13.31
N GLU A 146 -13.14 2.91 -14.64
CA GLU A 146 -13.45 3.99 -15.58
C GLU A 146 -14.93 4.40 -15.52
N ARG A 147 -15.84 3.46 -15.28
CA ARG A 147 -17.25 3.77 -15.03
C ARG A 147 -17.42 4.60 -13.75
N GLY A 148 -16.75 4.22 -12.66
CA GLY A 148 -16.78 4.98 -11.41
C GLY A 148 -16.24 6.41 -11.55
N LEU A 149 -15.25 6.63 -12.43
CA LEU A 149 -14.72 7.97 -12.71
C LEU A 149 -15.71 8.90 -13.45
N LYS A 150 -16.82 8.39 -13.98
CA LYS A 150 -17.85 9.19 -14.66
C LYS A 150 -18.90 9.77 -13.72
N ALA A 151 -18.90 9.41 -12.45
CA ALA A 151 -19.83 9.95 -11.47
C ALA A 151 -19.65 11.46 -11.30
N GLU A 152 -20.77 12.20 -11.14
CA GLU A 152 -20.76 13.66 -11.03
C GLU A 152 -20.02 14.16 -9.78
N GLN A 153 -20.16 13.42 -8.68
CA GLN A 153 -19.53 13.71 -7.40
C GLN A 153 -18.78 12.47 -6.91
N ILE A 154 -17.49 12.65 -6.60
CA ILE A 154 -16.62 11.58 -6.10
C ILE A 154 -15.82 12.13 -4.94
N ASP A 155 -15.93 11.47 -3.79
CA ASP A 155 -15.14 11.82 -2.61
C ASP A 155 -13.65 11.58 -2.87
N ALA A 156 -12.79 12.45 -2.32
CA ALA A 156 -11.35 12.40 -2.56
C ALA A 156 -10.70 11.02 -2.25
N PRO A 157 -11.10 10.28 -1.18
CA PRO A 157 -10.61 8.92 -0.96
C PRO A 157 -11.02 7.92 -2.04
N VAL A 158 -12.28 7.98 -2.51
CA VAL A 158 -12.77 7.10 -3.58
C VAL A 158 -12.08 7.44 -4.90
N LEU A 159 -11.93 8.72 -5.21
CA LEU A 159 -11.22 9.19 -6.39
C LEU A 159 -9.74 8.77 -6.38
N PHE A 160 -9.10 8.80 -5.20
CA PHE A 160 -7.77 8.26 -5.01
C PHE A 160 -7.71 6.77 -5.36
N GLU A 161 -8.61 5.97 -4.81
CA GLU A 161 -8.62 4.52 -5.02
C GLU A 161 -8.88 4.16 -6.49
N LEU A 162 -9.85 4.80 -7.15
CA LEU A 162 -10.16 4.60 -8.56
C LEU A 162 -8.90 4.77 -9.42
N HIS A 163 -8.21 5.90 -9.25
CA HIS A 163 -6.96 6.17 -9.96
C HIS A 163 -5.81 5.25 -9.53
N TYR A 164 -5.65 4.96 -8.24
CA TYR A 164 -4.60 4.07 -7.77
C TYR A 164 -4.74 2.66 -8.36
N HIS A 165 -5.96 2.12 -8.39
CA HIS A 165 -6.24 0.81 -8.96
C HIS A 165 -6.13 0.77 -10.48
N LEU A 166 -6.51 1.85 -11.19
CA LEU A 166 -6.24 1.98 -12.63
C LEU A 166 -4.73 2.02 -12.90
N GLY A 167 -3.96 2.77 -12.11
CA GLY A 167 -2.51 2.78 -12.19
C GLY A 167 -1.91 1.38 -12.05
N ASN A 168 -2.38 0.61 -11.07
CA ASN A 168 -1.97 -0.79 -10.86
C ASN A 168 -2.36 -1.68 -12.06
N ALA A 169 -3.56 -1.50 -12.61
CA ALA A 169 -4.04 -2.26 -13.77
C ALA A 169 -3.18 -2.00 -15.02
N TYR A 170 -2.95 -0.73 -15.36
CA TYR A 170 -2.13 -0.34 -16.51
C TYR A 170 -0.65 -0.69 -16.35
N THR A 171 -0.14 -0.72 -15.10
CA THR A 171 1.20 -1.25 -14.83
C THR A 171 1.29 -2.73 -15.22
N ARG A 172 0.27 -3.54 -14.88
CA ARG A 172 0.22 -4.97 -15.25
C ARG A 172 0.00 -5.20 -16.74
N LEU A 173 -0.72 -4.31 -17.41
CA LEU A 173 -0.85 -4.29 -18.87
C LEU A 173 0.42 -3.81 -19.59
N LYS A 174 1.47 -3.43 -18.86
CA LYS A 174 2.68 -2.82 -19.43
C LYS A 174 2.37 -1.60 -20.29
N ASN A 175 1.47 -0.74 -19.80
CA ASN A 175 1.16 0.58 -20.36
C ASN A 175 1.63 1.68 -19.38
N PRO A 176 2.93 2.06 -19.40
CA PRO A 176 3.48 3.05 -18.49
C PRO A 176 2.86 4.45 -18.59
N PRO A 177 2.52 4.98 -19.79
CA PRO A 177 1.86 6.29 -19.91
C PRO A 177 0.56 6.38 -19.10
N SER A 178 -0.39 5.47 -19.32
CA SER A 178 -1.67 5.46 -18.59
C SER A 178 -1.47 5.18 -17.10
N ALA A 179 -0.55 4.26 -16.76
CA ALA A 179 -0.25 3.98 -15.36
C ALA A 179 0.27 5.21 -14.62
N LYS A 180 1.19 5.96 -15.23
CA LYS A 180 1.76 7.19 -14.68
C LYS A 180 0.70 8.27 -14.49
N GLU A 181 -0.14 8.49 -15.49
CA GLU A 181 -1.24 9.46 -15.44
C GLU A 181 -2.14 9.21 -14.23
N HIS A 182 -2.56 7.96 -14.05
CA HIS A 182 -3.44 7.60 -12.95
C HIS A 182 -2.75 7.67 -11.58
N TYR A 183 -1.50 7.22 -11.43
CA TYR A 183 -0.79 7.43 -10.15
C TYR A 183 -0.62 8.92 -9.81
N GLN A 184 -0.34 9.75 -10.82
CA GLN A 184 -0.26 11.21 -10.64
C GLN A 184 -1.61 11.83 -10.24
N ALA A 185 -2.71 11.35 -10.82
CA ALA A 185 -4.05 11.77 -10.42
C ALA A 185 -4.39 11.32 -8.99
N ALA A 186 -3.96 10.13 -8.57
CA ALA A 186 -4.15 9.63 -7.22
C ALA A 186 -3.40 10.50 -6.19
N ILE A 187 -2.09 10.73 -6.36
CA ILE A 187 -1.30 11.47 -5.36
C ILE A 187 -1.74 12.93 -5.15
N LYS A 188 -2.45 13.52 -6.13
CA LYS A 188 -3.04 14.87 -6.04
C LYS A 188 -4.22 14.97 -5.07
N GLN A 189 -4.89 13.87 -4.76
CA GLN A 189 -6.09 13.89 -3.91
C GLN A 189 -5.79 14.36 -2.49
N GLN A 190 -6.64 15.18 -1.88
CA GLN A 190 -6.42 15.74 -0.55
C GLN A 190 -6.80 14.75 0.56
N ILE A 191 -6.02 13.69 0.71
CA ILE A 191 -6.19 12.64 1.74
C ILE A 191 -4.93 12.50 2.61
N LEU A 192 -5.03 11.73 3.69
CA LEU A 192 -3.90 11.45 4.59
C LEU A 192 -2.68 10.93 3.81
N PRO A 193 -1.48 11.51 4.00
CA PRO A 193 -0.29 11.13 3.23
C PRO A 193 0.05 9.64 3.26
N GLN A 194 -0.19 8.96 4.40
CA GLN A 194 0.07 7.54 4.59
C GLN A 194 -0.66 6.67 3.57
N LEU A 195 -1.87 7.05 3.16
CA LEU A 195 -2.66 6.32 2.17
C LEU A 195 -2.05 6.41 0.76
N LYS A 196 -1.21 7.40 0.50
CA LYS A 196 -0.60 7.65 -0.81
C LYS A 196 0.73 6.91 -1.02
N ILE A 197 1.28 6.26 0.01
CA ILE A 197 2.60 5.62 -0.06
C ILE A 197 2.67 4.64 -1.22
N GLY A 198 1.64 3.80 -1.39
CA GLY A 198 1.58 2.83 -2.49
C GLY A 198 1.64 3.50 -3.86
N ALA A 199 0.94 4.62 -4.05
CA ALA A 199 0.94 5.36 -5.31
C ALA A 199 2.29 6.04 -5.60
N TYR A 200 2.91 6.68 -4.60
CA TYR A 200 4.26 7.23 -4.74
C TYR A 200 5.30 6.14 -5.05
N ASN A 201 5.24 5.01 -4.35
CA ASN A 201 6.16 3.90 -4.58
C ASN A 201 6.02 3.33 -6.01
N ASN A 202 4.78 3.11 -6.47
CA ASN A 202 4.54 2.56 -7.80
C ASN A 202 4.88 3.55 -8.92
N LEU A 203 4.61 4.85 -8.72
CA LEU A 203 5.07 5.90 -9.63
C LEU A 203 6.60 5.98 -9.69
N GLY A 204 7.27 5.85 -8.54
CA GLY A 204 8.73 5.73 -8.46
C GLY A 204 9.25 4.54 -9.27
N ASN A 205 8.59 3.38 -9.18
CA ASN A 205 8.96 2.18 -9.94
C ASN A 205 8.87 2.40 -11.45
N LEU A 206 7.84 3.11 -11.91
CA LEU A 206 7.69 3.47 -13.33
C LEU A 206 8.81 4.40 -13.80
N HIS A 207 9.11 5.45 -13.03
CA HIS A 207 10.20 6.37 -13.35
C HIS A 207 11.56 5.68 -13.35
N PHE A 208 11.82 4.82 -12.37
CA PHE A 208 13.05 4.03 -12.30
C PHE A 208 13.21 3.13 -13.52
N SER A 209 12.15 2.42 -13.90
CA SER A 209 12.13 1.54 -15.07
C SER A 209 12.33 2.30 -16.39
N ALA A 210 11.88 3.55 -16.44
CA ALA A 210 12.09 4.44 -17.58
C ALA A 210 13.50 5.11 -17.59
N GLY A 211 14.34 4.85 -16.58
CA GLY A 211 15.65 5.49 -16.44
C GLY A 211 15.60 6.93 -15.90
N ASP A 212 14.42 7.44 -15.56
CA ASP A 212 14.23 8.75 -14.95
C ASP A 212 14.50 8.67 -13.44
N LEU A 213 15.80 8.53 -13.11
CA LEU A 213 16.25 8.34 -11.74
C LEU A 213 15.95 9.55 -10.85
N THR A 214 15.90 10.76 -11.41
CA THR A 214 15.56 11.98 -10.67
C THR A 214 14.14 11.92 -10.13
N GLN A 215 13.16 11.60 -10.97
CA GLN A 215 11.78 11.50 -10.51
C GLN A 215 11.55 10.26 -9.66
N ALA A 216 12.24 9.15 -9.94
CA ALA A 216 12.21 7.98 -9.07
C ALA A 216 12.66 8.34 -7.65
N ARG A 217 13.79 9.06 -7.53
CA ARG A 217 14.32 9.54 -6.25
C ARG A 217 13.31 10.42 -5.52
N THR A 218 12.72 11.42 -6.18
CA THR A 218 11.73 12.32 -5.56
C THR A 218 10.54 11.53 -4.98
N ASN A 219 10.04 10.54 -5.73
CA ASN A 219 8.93 9.71 -5.28
C ASN A 219 9.30 8.84 -4.08
N TYR A 220 10.46 8.17 -4.11
CA TYR A 220 10.90 7.32 -2.99
C TYR A 220 11.38 8.12 -1.76
N GLU A 221 11.95 9.31 -1.92
CA GLU A 221 12.21 10.22 -0.79
C GLU A 221 10.90 10.65 -0.12
N THR A 222 9.84 10.84 -0.92
CA THR A 222 8.51 11.12 -0.39
C THR A 222 7.95 9.93 0.40
N THR A 223 8.11 8.68 -0.08
CA THR A 223 7.61 7.51 0.67
C THR A 223 8.27 7.37 2.04
N VAL A 224 9.60 7.47 2.12
CA VAL A 224 10.33 7.33 3.40
C VAL A 224 10.16 8.55 4.32
N LYS A 225 9.79 9.72 3.77
CA LYS A 225 9.41 10.89 4.57
C LYS A 225 8.03 10.71 5.21
N ILE A 226 7.08 10.11 4.48
CA ILE A 226 5.74 9.82 5.00
C ILE A 226 5.82 8.71 6.05
N ASP A 227 6.58 7.64 5.76
CA ASP A 227 6.79 6.52 6.67
C ASP A 227 8.27 6.12 6.75
N PRO A 228 8.98 6.56 7.81
CA PRO A 228 10.37 6.18 8.09
C PRO A 228 10.57 4.70 8.48
N SER A 229 9.49 3.90 8.56
CA SER A 229 9.56 2.45 8.77
C SER A 229 9.31 1.63 7.51
N PHE A 230 9.00 2.27 6.37
CA PHE A 230 8.70 1.59 5.12
C PHE A 230 9.95 1.06 4.42
N ALA A 231 10.32 -0.20 4.70
CA ALA A 231 11.55 -0.83 4.21
C ALA A 231 11.67 -0.85 2.68
N ALA A 232 10.57 -1.14 1.97
CA ALA A 232 10.53 -1.12 0.50
C ALA A 232 10.90 0.26 -0.09
N GLY A 233 10.46 1.35 0.56
CA GLY A 233 10.83 2.71 0.17
C GLY A 233 12.34 2.94 0.24
N TYR A 234 12.99 2.53 1.33
CA TYR A 234 14.45 2.64 1.46
C TYR A 234 15.21 1.74 0.48
N ASN A 235 14.74 0.52 0.24
CA ASN A 235 15.36 -0.37 -0.75
C ASN A 235 15.28 0.24 -2.17
N ASN A 236 14.11 0.75 -2.56
CA ASN A 236 13.90 1.35 -3.87
C ASN A 236 14.69 2.67 -4.04
N LEU A 237 14.79 3.47 -2.97
CA LEU A 237 15.66 4.64 -2.94
C LEU A 237 17.12 4.23 -3.09
N GLY A 238 17.57 3.18 -2.40
CA GLY A 238 18.92 2.63 -2.52
C GLY A 238 19.23 2.13 -3.93
N MET A 239 18.27 1.46 -4.59
CA MET A 239 18.39 1.06 -6.00
C MET A 239 18.55 2.27 -6.92
N THR A 240 17.81 3.34 -6.65
CA THR A 240 17.89 4.60 -7.39
C THR A 240 19.27 5.26 -7.25
N PHE A 241 19.77 5.40 -6.02
CA PHE A 241 21.11 5.95 -5.76
C PHE A 241 22.22 5.09 -6.37
N LYS A 242 22.09 3.76 -6.31
CA LYS A 242 22.99 2.82 -7.01
C LYS A 242 23.00 3.08 -8.52
N GLY A 243 21.83 3.27 -9.12
CA GLY A 243 21.69 3.62 -10.55
C GLY A 243 22.32 4.96 -10.91
N MET A 244 22.32 5.92 -9.97
CA MET A 244 23.01 7.21 -10.11
C MET A 244 24.53 7.14 -9.85
N GLY A 245 25.08 5.96 -9.51
CA GLY A 245 26.50 5.79 -9.16
C GLY A 245 26.87 6.18 -7.72
N LEU A 246 25.90 6.57 -6.90
CA LEU A 246 26.07 6.98 -5.50
C LEU A 246 26.03 5.75 -4.58
N LEU A 247 27.09 4.95 -4.64
CA LEU A 247 27.15 3.63 -4.00
C LEU A 247 27.19 3.70 -2.46
N GLU A 248 27.87 4.67 -1.86
CA GLU A 248 27.88 4.88 -0.41
C GLU A 248 26.49 5.17 0.16
N GLU A 249 25.77 6.07 -0.49
CA GLU A 249 24.40 6.43 -0.15
C GLU A 249 23.49 5.22 -0.29
N ALA A 250 23.63 4.46 -1.39
CA ALA A 250 22.87 3.24 -1.62
C ALA A 250 23.08 2.21 -0.48
N ILE A 251 24.33 2.00 -0.05
CA ILE A 251 24.66 1.12 1.08
C ILE A 251 23.93 1.56 2.36
N ARG A 252 23.97 2.87 2.69
CA ARG A 252 23.27 3.39 3.88
C ARG A 252 21.76 3.17 3.80
N LEU A 253 21.18 3.35 2.61
CA LEU A 253 19.75 3.15 2.37
C LEU A 253 19.35 1.68 2.49
N TYR A 254 20.12 0.75 1.93
CA TYR A 254 19.85 -0.69 2.11
C TYR A 254 19.99 -1.12 3.57
N GLN A 255 20.97 -0.59 4.30
CA GLN A 255 21.11 -0.83 5.74
C GLN A 255 19.91 -0.30 6.53
N GLN A 256 19.36 0.85 6.15
CA GLN A 256 18.14 1.38 6.76
C GLN A 256 16.92 0.50 6.43
N ALA A 257 16.78 0.01 5.20
CA ALA A 257 15.74 -0.96 4.83
C ALA A 257 15.82 -2.22 5.71
N ILE A 258 17.02 -2.77 5.91
CA ILE A 258 17.27 -3.93 6.77
C ILE A 258 16.99 -3.62 8.25
N LYS A 259 17.27 -2.39 8.71
CA LYS A 259 16.93 -1.98 10.08
C LYS A 259 15.41 -1.92 10.29
N CYS A 260 14.66 -1.45 9.29
CA CYS A 260 13.20 -1.43 9.31
C CYS A 260 12.62 -2.84 9.23
N GLN A 261 13.18 -3.69 8.37
CA GLN A 261 12.74 -5.06 8.14
C GLN A 261 13.94 -6.02 8.00
N PRO A 262 14.38 -6.68 9.09
CA PRO A 262 15.58 -7.52 9.09
C PRO A 262 15.52 -8.73 8.13
N ASP A 263 14.32 -9.23 7.85
CA ASP A 263 14.04 -10.37 6.97
C ASP A 263 13.79 -9.97 5.51
N TYR A 264 14.08 -8.72 5.13
CA TYR A 264 13.91 -8.24 3.76
C TYR A 264 15.05 -8.71 2.84
N ALA A 265 14.87 -9.89 2.24
CA ALA A 265 15.90 -10.57 1.44
C ALA A 265 16.48 -9.71 0.30
N ASP A 266 15.62 -9.00 -0.45
CA ASP A 266 16.03 -8.13 -1.56
C ASP A 266 16.99 -7.01 -1.12
N ALA A 267 16.79 -6.46 0.08
CA ALA A 267 17.66 -5.42 0.63
C ALA A 267 19.05 -5.96 0.97
N HIS A 268 19.15 -7.19 1.52
CA HIS A 268 20.44 -7.87 1.74
C HIS A 268 21.15 -8.19 0.42
N GLN A 269 20.41 -8.66 -0.59
CA GLN A 269 20.97 -8.92 -1.93
C GLN A 269 21.53 -7.65 -2.54
N ASN A 270 20.74 -6.57 -2.54
CA ASN A 270 21.15 -5.28 -3.09
C ASN A 270 22.34 -4.67 -2.35
N LEU A 271 22.41 -4.87 -1.03
CA LEU A 271 23.57 -4.50 -0.22
C LEU A 271 24.83 -5.28 -0.63
N GLY A 272 24.69 -6.59 -0.87
CA GLY A 272 25.77 -7.45 -1.39
C GLY A 272 26.32 -6.94 -2.71
N VAL A 273 25.43 -6.67 -3.67
CA VAL A 273 25.79 -6.09 -4.98
C VAL A 273 26.53 -4.75 -4.82
N ALA A 274 26.06 -3.87 -3.94
CA ALA A 274 26.68 -2.57 -3.71
C ALA A 274 28.08 -2.70 -3.09
N PHE A 275 28.28 -3.61 -2.13
CA PHE A 275 29.60 -3.90 -1.56
C PHE A 275 30.56 -4.48 -2.59
N LEU A 276 30.11 -5.39 -3.45
CA LEU A 276 30.94 -5.98 -4.50
C LEU A 276 31.44 -4.90 -5.46
N LYS A 277 30.55 -3.99 -5.90
CA LYS A 277 30.92 -2.83 -6.73
C LYS A 277 31.94 -1.89 -6.08
N LYS A 278 32.03 -1.88 -4.74
CA LYS A 278 33.02 -1.12 -3.97
C LYS A 278 34.30 -1.92 -3.65
N GLY A 279 34.43 -3.15 -4.16
CA GLY A 279 35.56 -4.04 -3.86
C GLY A 279 35.54 -4.63 -2.44
N LYS A 280 34.42 -4.46 -1.70
CA LYS A 280 34.25 -4.95 -0.32
C LYS A 280 33.77 -6.39 -0.30
N VAL A 281 34.58 -7.30 -0.83
CA VAL A 281 34.21 -8.71 -1.11
C VAL A 281 33.67 -9.44 0.13
N GLN A 282 34.34 -9.34 1.28
CA GLN A 282 33.90 -10.02 2.51
C GLN A 282 32.51 -9.56 2.98
N GLN A 283 32.26 -8.24 2.95
CA GLN A 283 30.95 -7.68 3.33
C GLN A 283 29.87 -8.07 2.31
N SER A 284 30.23 -8.14 1.03
CA SER A 284 29.36 -8.62 -0.05
C SER A 284 28.91 -10.06 0.20
N LEU A 285 29.85 -10.99 0.42
CA LEU A 285 29.54 -12.40 0.66
C LEU A 285 28.69 -12.60 1.91
N SER A 286 28.96 -11.85 2.99
CA SER A 286 28.12 -11.88 4.19
C SER A 286 26.68 -11.45 3.91
N ALA A 287 26.49 -10.38 3.13
CA ALA A 287 25.16 -9.88 2.77
C ALA A 287 24.44 -10.86 1.83
N PHE A 288 25.12 -11.41 0.83
CA PHE A 288 24.52 -12.44 -0.03
C PHE A 288 24.16 -13.72 0.73
N GLY A 289 24.98 -14.17 1.68
CA GLY A 289 24.67 -15.32 2.52
C GLY A 289 23.36 -15.12 3.31
N LYS A 290 23.15 -13.91 3.87
CA LYS A 290 21.88 -13.56 4.51
C LYS A 290 20.71 -13.55 3.52
N ALA A 291 20.89 -12.96 2.34
CA ALA A 291 19.86 -12.94 1.30
C ALA A 291 19.46 -14.36 0.86
N ILE A 292 20.44 -15.24 0.63
CA ILE A 292 20.22 -16.65 0.26
C ILE A 292 19.46 -17.38 1.37
N ALA A 293 19.86 -17.22 2.63
CA ALA A 293 19.17 -17.87 3.76
C ALA A 293 17.70 -17.42 3.89
N LEU A 294 17.42 -16.13 3.67
CA LEU A 294 16.05 -15.60 3.69
C LEU A 294 15.24 -16.08 2.47
N HIS A 295 15.83 -16.05 1.28
CA HIS A 295 15.18 -16.58 0.07
C HIS A 295 14.98 -18.09 0.13
N GLU A 296 15.79 -18.86 0.85
CA GLU A 296 15.55 -20.30 0.98
C GLU A 296 14.17 -20.60 1.60
N ALA A 297 13.73 -19.75 2.54
CA ALA A 297 12.41 -19.86 3.15
C ALA A 297 11.31 -19.23 2.29
N GLN A 298 11.62 -18.12 1.59
CA GLN A 298 10.61 -17.27 0.93
C GLN A 298 10.45 -17.56 -0.59
N ASN A 299 11.55 -17.83 -1.27
CA ASN A 299 11.67 -18.04 -2.72
C ASN A 299 12.92 -18.91 -3.06
N PRO A 300 12.83 -20.25 -2.93
CA PRO A 300 13.98 -21.15 -3.12
C PRO A 300 14.66 -21.03 -4.50
N THR A 301 13.89 -20.70 -5.53
CA THR A 301 14.42 -20.49 -6.89
C THR A 301 15.37 -19.30 -6.93
N GLU A 302 15.03 -18.21 -6.24
CA GLU A 302 15.90 -17.03 -6.16
C GLU A 302 17.15 -17.32 -5.32
N ALA A 303 17.02 -18.08 -4.23
CA ALA A 303 18.17 -18.54 -3.44
C ALA A 303 19.14 -19.33 -4.32
N GLN A 304 18.65 -20.28 -5.13
CA GLN A 304 19.47 -21.04 -6.07
C GLN A 304 20.12 -20.14 -7.12
N ARG A 305 19.39 -19.17 -7.69
CA ARG A 305 19.92 -18.20 -8.66
C ARG A 305 21.10 -17.41 -8.07
N LEU A 306 20.98 -16.95 -6.83
CA LEU A 306 22.05 -16.23 -6.14
C LEU A 306 23.26 -17.12 -5.86
N ARG A 307 23.05 -18.37 -5.44
CA ARG A 307 24.14 -19.34 -5.27
C ARG A 307 24.90 -19.55 -6.57
N GLN A 308 24.18 -19.83 -7.66
CA GLN A 308 24.81 -20.04 -8.97
C GLN A 308 25.59 -18.80 -9.40
N GLY A 309 25.01 -17.61 -9.27
CA GLY A 309 25.69 -16.36 -9.63
C GLY A 309 26.98 -16.12 -8.84
N LEU A 310 27.02 -16.47 -7.56
CA LEU A 310 28.26 -16.41 -6.76
C LEU A 310 29.30 -17.44 -7.21
N GLN A 311 28.88 -18.67 -7.50
CA GLN A 311 29.76 -19.72 -8.02
C GLN A 311 30.36 -19.35 -9.37
N ASP A 312 29.56 -18.78 -10.28
CA ASP A 312 30.00 -18.32 -11.60
C ASP A 312 31.02 -17.18 -11.49
N MET A 313 30.95 -16.38 -10.43
CA MET A 313 31.96 -15.35 -10.10
C MET A 313 33.18 -15.92 -9.37
N GLY A 314 33.25 -17.24 -9.13
CA GLY A 314 34.36 -17.91 -8.46
C GLY A 314 34.32 -17.84 -6.93
N PHE A 315 33.19 -17.46 -6.33
CA PHE A 315 33.03 -17.43 -4.88
C PHE A 315 32.50 -18.75 -4.33
N PRO A 316 33.01 -19.23 -3.19
CA PRO A 316 32.44 -20.38 -2.52
C PRO A 316 31.07 -20.02 -1.94
N VAL A 317 30.12 -20.94 -2.06
CA VAL A 317 28.76 -20.78 -1.53
C VAL A 317 28.45 -22.02 -0.72
N ASN A 318 28.49 -21.89 0.60
CA ASN A 318 28.11 -22.93 1.54
C ASN A 318 26.66 -22.72 1.98
#